data_AF-A0A2H3DQF7-F1
#
_entry.id   AF-A0A2H3DQF7-F1
#
_cell.length_a   1.000
_cell.length_b   1.000
_cell.length_c   1.000
_cell.angle_alpha   90.00
_cell.angle_beta   90.00
_cell.angle_gamma   90.00
#
_symmetry.space_group_name_H-M   'P 1'
#
loop_
_entity.id
_entity.type
_entity.pdbx_description
1 polymer ?
#
loop_
_entity_poly.entity_id
_entity_poly.type
_entity_poly.pdbx_seq_one_letter_code
_entity_poly.pdbx_strand_id
1 'polypeptide(L)'
;MSQSDIPAIEEQIPAPINTLFVEILTCVFHMCVLEHGPYFQRLDVNDRSGPWKLGQVCSLWRQIAKNTPSLWTRLSLTDSDVVRDPVSRFKVALERSSCLALNLELSPGDVYPLEVQREIYQLAIAHSSRWEHLTITPSHSILPFLSDIRRHQLDKLSPGSPLPRFVDAA
;
A
#
# COMPACT_ATOMS: atom_id res chain seq x y z
N MET A 1 13.15 14.17 53.96
CA MET A 1 11.69 14.20 53.67
C MET A 1 11.56 14.36 52.16
N SER A 2 11.54 13.26 51.42
CA SER A 2 11.37 13.28 49.96
C SER A 2 9.89 13.45 49.63
N GLN A 3 9.54 14.55 48.96
CA GLN A 3 8.32 14.63 48.17
C GLN A 3 8.55 13.85 46.88
N SER A 4 7.78 12.79 46.72
CA SER A 4 7.67 12.03 45.48
C SER A 4 6.66 12.74 44.59
N ASP A 5 7.13 13.46 43.59
CA ASP A 5 6.28 14.01 42.53
C ASP A 5 5.78 12.85 41.67
N ILE A 6 4.53 12.43 41.89
CA ILE A 6 3.79 11.56 40.98
C ILE A 6 3.20 12.50 39.92
N PRO A 7 3.62 12.45 38.65
CA PRO A 7 2.98 13.27 37.63
C PRO A 7 1.55 12.77 37.43
N ALA A 8 0.59 13.68 37.62
CA ALA A 8 -0.80 13.46 37.30
C ALA A 8 -0.92 13.01 35.84
N ILE A 9 -1.55 11.86 35.63
CA ILE A 9 -1.97 11.42 34.29
C ILE A 9 -3.10 12.38 33.91
N GLU A 10 -2.77 13.45 33.18
CA GLU A 10 -3.79 14.28 32.53
C GLU A 10 -4.59 13.38 31.60
N GLU A 11 -5.86 13.14 31.93
CA GLU A 11 -6.82 12.51 31.02
C GLU A 11 -6.96 13.41 29.79
N GLN A 12 -6.21 13.09 28.74
CA GLN A 12 -6.38 13.73 27.44
C GLN A 12 -7.77 13.40 26.91
N ILE A 13 -8.64 14.40 26.87
CA ILE A 13 -9.96 14.30 26.25
C ILE A 13 -9.74 13.89 24.79
N PRO A 14 -10.26 12.73 24.34
CA PRO A 14 -10.07 12.29 22.98
C PRO A 14 -10.74 13.27 22.01
N ALA A 15 -10.08 13.56 20.90
CA ALA A 15 -10.65 14.41 19.86
C ALA A 15 -12.06 13.91 19.46
N PRO A 16 -13.03 14.80 19.17
CA PRO A 16 -14.43 14.40 18.92
C PRO A 16 -14.61 13.34 17.82
N ILE A 17 -13.74 13.31 16.81
CA ILE A 17 -13.77 12.28 15.77
C ILE A 17 -13.46 10.88 16.30
N ASN A 18 -12.67 10.76 17.37
CA ASN A 18 -12.26 9.50 17.97
C ASN A 18 -13.36 8.88 18.86
N THR A 19 -14.46 9.60 19.11
CA THR A 19 -15.62 9.07 19.84
C THR A 19 -16.66 8.44 18.91
N LEU A 20 -16.48 8.58 17.59
CA LEU A 20 -17.32 7.93 16.59
C LEU A 20 -17.10 6.42 16.60
N PHE A 21 -18.14 5.69 16.20
CA PHE A 21 -18.06 4.24 15.98
C PHE A 21 -16.97 3.88 14.97
N VAL A 22 -16.31 2.74 15.19
CA VAL A 22 -15.21 2.28 14.36
C VAL A 22 -15.63 2.06 12.90
N GLU A 23 -16.89 1.71 12.68
CA GLU A 23 -17.49 1.55 11.35
C GLU A 23 -17.51 2.89 10.59
N ILE A 24 -17.88 3.98 11.27
CA ILE A 24 -17.91 5.32 10.66
C ILE A 24 -16.49 5.81 10.39
N LEU A 25 -15.58 5.62 11.34
CA LEU A 25 -14.16 5.91 11.15
C LEU A 25 -13.58 5.13 9.96
N THR A 26 -13.96 3.87 9.84
CA THR A 26 -13.53 3.02 8.72
C THR A 26 -14.09 3.55 7.39
N CYS A 27 -15.34 3.98 7.31
CA CYS A 27 -15.89 4.64 6.13
C CYS A 27 -15.11 5.90 5.75
N VAL A 28 -14.79 6.75 6.74
CA VAL A 28 -13.94 7.94 6.55
C VAL A 28 -12.56 7.55 6.03
N PHE A 29 -11.96 6.50 6.57
CA PHE A 29 -10.65 6.03 6.12
C PHE A 29 -10.67 5.55 4.68
N HIS A 30 -11.72 4.83 4.27
CA HIS A 30 -11.90 4.43 2.89
C HIS A 30 -12.00 5.65 1.98
N MET A 31 -12.74 6.70 2.39
CA MET A 31 -12.78 7.94 1.61
C MET A 31 -11.40 8.58 1.50
N CYS A 32 -10.70 8.78 2.63
CA CYS A 32 -9.37 9.39 2.64
C CYS A 32 -8.31 8.62 1.83
N VAL A 33 -8.46 7.30 1.69
CA VAL A 33 -7.47 6.42 1.06
C VAL A 33 -7.84 6.04 -0.37
N LEU A 34 -9.14 6.01 -0.71
CA LEU A 34 -9.66 5.49 -1.98
C LEU A 34 -10.39 6.55 -2.84
N GLU A 35 -10.67 7.76 -2.36
CA GLU A 35 -11.46 8.78 -3.10
C GLU A 35 -10.79 9.31 -4.36
N HIS A 36 -9.46 9.27 -4.48
CA HIS A 36 -8.78 9.98 -5.57
C HIS A 36 -8.88 9.32 -6.96
N GLY A 37 -9.59 8.19 -7.12
CA GLY A 37 -9.92 7.59 -8.42
C GLY A 37 -9.43 6.14 -8.59
N PRO A 38 -9.29 5.61 -9.83
CA PRO A 38 -8.79 4.25 -10.09
C PRO A 38 -7.30 4.05 -9.72
N TYR A 39 -6.68 5.05 -9.09
CA TYR A 39 -5.26 5.06 -8.79
C TYR A 39 -4.97 4.14 -7.61
N PHE A 40 -4.03 3.23 -7.83
CA PHE A 40 -3.48 2.35 -6.81
C PHE A 40 -2.82 3.18 -5.68
N GLN A 41 -2.84 2.70 -4.44
CA GLN A 41 -2.21 3.42 -3.34
C GLN A 41 -0.69 3.22 -3.42
N ARG A 42 0.06 4.30 -3.58
CA ARG A 42 1.52 4.24 -3.64
C ARG A 42 2.09 3.74 -2.32
N LEU A 43 3.04 2.81 -2.42
CA LEU A 43 3.92 2.41 -1.33
C LEU A 43 5.02 3.46 -1.09
N ASP A 44 4.72 4.76 -1.26
CA ASP A 44 5.67 5.86 -1.17
C ASP A 44 6.25 5.99 0.26
N VAL A 45 7.55 6.28 0.32
CA VAL A 45 8.37 6.55 1.50
C VAL A 45 7.93 7.75 2.30
N ASN A 46 7.27 8.71 1.69
CA ASN A 46 6.88 9.92 2.42
C ASN A 46 5.72 9.68 3.40
N ASP A 47 5.15 8.46 3.48
CA ASP A 47 3.96 8.15 4.30
C ASP A 47 2.77 9.10 4.00
N ARG A 48 2.80 9.80 2.86
CA ARG A 48 1.82 10.82 2.48
C ARG A 48 0.57 10.24 1.82
N SER A 49 0.56 8.95 1.51
CA SER A 49 -0.54 8.28 0.84
C SER A 49 -0.82 6.91 1.45
N GLY A 50 -1.97 6.35 1.11
CA GLY A 50 -2.38 5.04 1.59
C GLY A 50 -2.72 5.01 3.09
N PRO A 51 -2.79 3.81 3.68
CA PRO A 51 -3.26 3.61 5.05
C PRO A 51 -2.20 4.00 6.09
N TRP A 52 -0.94 4.16 5.66
CA TRP A 52 0.17 4.60 6.50
C TRP A 52 -0.05 6.00 7.07
N LYS A 53 -0.61 6.92 6.27
CA LYS A 53 -0.95 8.28 6.69
C LYS A 53 -1.92 8.29 7.87
N LEU A 54 -2.88 7.37 7.89
CA LEU A 54 -3.85 7.25 8.99
C LEU A 54 -3.14 6.87 10.30
N GLY A 55 -2.09 6.04 10.21
CA GLY A 55 -1.29 5.64 11.36
C GLY A 55 -0.44 6.74 11.99
N GLN A 56 -0.26 7.87 11.30
CA GLN A 56 0.48 9.05 11.77
C GLN A 56 -0.40 10.03 12.58
N VAL A 57 -1.73 9.83 12.61
CA VAL A 57 -2.66 10.74 13.31
C VAL A 57 -2.68 10.48 14.82
N CYS A 58 -3.00 9.25 15.23
CA CYS A 58 -2.97 8.83 16.64
C CYS A 58 -2.90 7.30 16.74
N SER A 59 -2.72 6.78 17.97
CA SER A 59 -2.67 5.33 18.23
C SER A 59 -3.96 4.61 17.83
N LEU A 60 -5.13 5.22 18.06
CA LEU A 60 -6.42 4.67 17.68
C LEU A 60 -6.54 4.49 16.16
N TRP A 61 -6.21 5.52 15.38
CA TRP A 61 -6.29 5.48 13.92
C TRP A 61 -5.32 4.45 13.34
N ARG A 62 -4.11 4.36 13.92
CA ARG A 62 -3.15 3.32 13.56
C ARG A 62 -3.70 1.92 13.81
N GLN A 63 -4.38 1.70 14.93
CA GLN A 63 -4.98 0.40 15.26
C GLN A 63 -6.12 0.06 14.29
N ILE A 64 -7.02 1.02 14.02
CA ILE A 64 -8.12 0.82 13.08
C ILE A 64 -7.57 0.53 11.68
N ALA A 65 -6.68 1.38 11.16
CA ALA A 65 -6.10 1.20 9.82
C ALA A 65 -5.35 -0.13 9.69
N LYS A 66 -4.61 -0.55 10.74
CA LYS A 66 -3.93 -1.86 10.77
C LYS A 66 -4.93 -3.03 10.68
N ASN A 67 -6.08 -2.91 11.33
CA ASN A 67 -7.08 -3.97 11.46
C ASN A 67 -8.20 -3.93 10.41
N THR A 68 -8.08 -3.06 9.40
CA THR A 68 -9.05 -2.95 8.30
C THR A 68 -8.39 -3.42 7.00
N PRO A 69 -8.50 -4.72 6.63
CA PRO A 69 -7.78 -5.28 5.49
C PRO A 69 -8.08 -4.63 4.15
N SER A 70 -9.31 -4.13 3.96
CA SER A 70 -9.76 -3.49 2.71
C SER A 70 -8.99 -2.21 2.38
N LEU A 71 -8.35 -1.57 3.36
CA LEU A 71 -7.47 -0.44 3.10
C LEU A 71 -6.15 -0.86 2.41
N TRP A 72 -5.76 -2.12 2.49
CA TRP A 72 -4.44 -2.63 2.05
C TRP A 72 -4.49 -3.39 0.71
N THR A 73 -5.59 -3.32 -0.03
CA THR A 73 -5.84 -4.15 -1.22
C THR A 73 -5.40 -3.53 -2.54
N ARG A 74 -5.19 -2.20 -2.60
CA ARG A 74 -4.79 -1.48 -3.81
C ARG A 74 -3.38 -0.94 -3.65
N LEU A 75 -2.37 -1.60 -4.20
CA LEU A 75 -0.96 -1.30 -3.97
C LEU A 75 -0.26 -0.90 -5.27
N SER A 76 0.53 0.17 -5.23
CA SER A 76 1.39 0.63 -6.33
C SER A 76 2.84 0.75 -5.87
N LEU A 77 3.76 0.23 -6.66
CA LEU A 77 5.20 0.48 -6.51
C LEU A 77 5.79 0.72 -7.90
N THR A 78 6.06 1.99 -8.20
CA THR A 78 6.55 2.46 -9.50
C THR A 78 7.94 3.06 -9.38
N ASP A 79 8.57 3.34 -10.53
CA ASP A 79 9.89 3.96 -10.66
C ASP A 79 9.93 5.39 -10.11
N SER A 80 8.78 6.05 -10.06
CA SER A 80 8.60 7.35 -9.41
C SER A 80 8.64 7.30 -7.88
N ASP A 81 8.53 6.11 -7.27
CA ASP A 81 8.53 5.92 -5.83
C ASP A 81 9.95 5.62 -5.31
N VAL A 82 10.51 6.48 -4.45
CA VAL A 82 11.83 6.25 -3.81
C VAL A 82 11.63 5.73 -2.40
N VAL A 83 11.52 4.40 -2.26
CA VAL A 83 11.17 3.74 -1.02
C VAL A 83 12.41 3.20 -0.30
N ARG A 84 12.60 3.51 1.00
CA ARG A 84 13.79 3.12 1.78
C ARG A 84 13.87 1.60 1.98
N ASP A 85 12.72 0.95 2.08
CA ASP A 85 12.58 -0.49 2.21
C ASP A 85 11.29 -0.96 1.51
N PRO A 86 11.29 -1.05 0.16
CA PRO A 86 10.10 -1.38 -0.61
C PRO A 86 9.61 -2.80 -0.33
N VAL A 87 10.54 -3.74 -0.12
CA VAL A 87 10.25 -5.15 0.13
C VAL A 87 9.47 -5.30 1.43
N SER A 88 9.98 -4.78 2.55
CA SER A 88 9.29 -4.92 3.83
C SER A 88 7.95 -4.19 3.83
N ARG A 89 7.87 -3.01 3.20
CA ARG A 89 6.60 -2.28 3.09
C ARG A 89 5.57 -3.06 2.28
N PHE A 90 5.98 -3.63 1.15
CA PHE A 90 5.11 -4.44 0.31
C PHE A 90 4.64 -5.69 1.07
N LYS A 91 5.55 -6.38 1.76
CA LYS A 91 5.22 -7.53 2.60
C LYS A 91 4.20 -7.18 3.68
N VAL A 92 4.39 -6.09 4.42
CA VAL A 92 3.43 -5.66 5.44
C VAL A 92 2.06 -5.33 4.84
N ALA A 93 2.03 -4.70 3.67
CA ALA A 93 0.77 -4.42 2.99
C ALA A 93 0.05 -5.72 2.55
N LEU A 94 0.79 -6.68 1.99
CA LEU A 94 0.26 -7.99 1.62
C LEU A 94 -0.27 -8.75 2.84
N GLU A 95 0.43 -8.72 3.97
CA GLU A 95 -0.02 -9.34 5.23
C GLU A 95 -1.31 -8.69 5.74
N ARG A 96 -1.38 -7.35 5.77
CA ARG A 96 -2.55 -6.62 6.28
C ARG A 96 -3.77 -6.72 5.39
N SER A 97 -3.58 -6.91 4.09
CA SER A 97 -4.67 -7.18 3.14
C SER A 97 -5.36 -8.54 3.36
N SER A 98 -4.81 -9.40 4.24
CA SER A 98 -5.40 -10.65 4.69
C SER A 98 -5.72 -11.62 3.54
N CYS A 99 -6.99 -11.98 3.33
CA CYS A 99 -7.45 -12.85 2.25
C CYS A 99 -8.17 -12.10 1.11
N LEU A 100 -8.23 -10.77 1.18
CA LEU A 100 -8.98 -9.97 0.21
C LEU A 100 -8.33 -9.96 -1.17
N ALA A 101 -9.14 -9.64 -2.19
CA ALA A 101 -8.68 -9.51 -3.55
C ALA A 101 -7.68 -8.34 -3.68
N LEU A 102 -6.64 -8.53 -4.48
CA LEU A 102 -5.50 -7.61 -4.63
C LEU A 102 -5.53 -6.93 -5.99
N ASN A 103 -5.33 -5.62 -5.95
CA ASN A 103 -5.17 -4.75 -7.09
C ASN A 103 -3.73 -4.22 -7.01
N LEU A 104 -2.85 -4.67 -7.89
CA LEU A 104 -1.42 -4.39 -7.85
C LEU A 104 -0.94 -3.67 -9.11
N GLU A 105 -0.09 -2.67 -8.93
CA GLU A 105 0.66 -2.01 -10.00
C GLU A 105 2.14 -2.03 -9.64
N LEU A 106 2.93 -2.78 -10.41
CA LEU A 106 4.34 -3.05 -10.10
C LEU A 106 5.22 -2.66 -11.29
N SER A 107 6.01 -1.62 -11.09
CA SER A 107 7.01 -1.12 -12.02
C SER A 107 8.16 -0.48 -11.24
N PRO A 108 8.87 -1.21 -10.35
CA PRO A 108 9.91 -0.63 -9.49
C PRO A 108 11.03 0.10 -10.26
N GLY A 109 11.18 -0.16 -11.57
CA GLY A 109 12.16 0.50 -12.43
C GLY A 109 13.61 0.23 -12.02
N ASP A 110 14.54 0.89 -12.70
CA ASP A 110 15.98 0.72 -12.45
C ASP A 110 16.47 1.50 -11.21
N VAL A 111 15.58 2.18 -10.50
CA VAL A 111 15.88 2.86 -9.23
C VAL A 111 16.24 1.86 -8.13
N TYR A 112 15.72 0.63 -8.21
CA TYR A 112 16.06 -0.44 -7.27
C TYR A 112 17.01 -1.48 -7.89
N PRO A 113 17.92 -2.07 -7.09
CA PRO A 113 18.73 -3.20 -7.53
C PRO A 113 17.88 -4.38 -8.03
N LEU A 114 18.40 -5.16 -8.98
CA LEU A 114 17.68 -6.30 -9.56
C LEU A 114 17.18 -7.32 -8.53
N GLU A 115 17.93 -7.53 -7.44
CA GLU A 115 17.50 -8.44 -6.38
C GLU A 115 16.27 -7.94 -5.62
N VAL A 116 16.18 -6.63 -5.40
CA VAL A 116 15.01 -6.00 -4.79
C VAL A 116 13.80 -6.13 -5.72
N GLN A 117 13.98 -5.86 -7.01
CA GLN A 117 12.93 -6.03 -8.02
C GLN A 117 12.43 -7.48 -8.05
N ARG A 118 13.36 -8.46 -8.09
CA ARG A 118 13.05 -9.89 -8.08
C ARG A 118 12.22 -10.27 -6.86
N GLU A 119 12.63 -9.81 -5.68
CA GLU A 119 11.93 -10.12 -4.42
C GLU A 119 10.50 -9.54 -4.41
N ILE A 120 10.30 -8.31 -4.89
CA ILE A 120 8.97 -7.70 -5.04
C ILE A 120 8.08 -8.57 -5.95
N TYR A 121 8.58 -8.97 -7.12
CA TYR A 121 7.81 -9.83 -8.02
C TYR A 121 7.52 -11.20 -7.41
N GLN A 122 8.50 -11.82 -6.73
CA GLN A 122 8.29 -13.09 -6.03
C GLN A 122 7.20 -12.99 -4.96
N LEU A 123 7.22 -11.92 -4.16
CA LEU A 123 6.17 -11.64 -3.17
C LEU A 123 4.80 -11.47 -3.84
N ALA A 124 4.72 -10.73 -4.95
CA ALA A 124 3.46 -10.57 -5.67
C ALA A 124 2.94 -11.94 -6.14
N ILE A 125 3.79 -12.74 -6.79
CA ILE A 125 3.44 -14.04 -7.38
C ILE A 125 2.99 -15.04 -6.32
N ALA A 126 3.62 -15.03 -5.14
CA ALA A 126 3.22 -15.85 -4.01
C ALA A 126 1.76 -15.60 -3.58
N HIS A 127 1.23 -14.41 -3.86
CA HIS A 127 -0.15 -14.01 -3.57
C HIS A 127 -1.07 -14.03 -4.82
N SER A 128 -0.65 -14.66 -5.92
CA SER A 128 -1.36 -14.65 -7.22
C SER A 128 -2.76 -15.26 -7.23
N SER A 129 -3.10 -16.10 -6.26
CA SER A 129 -4.46 -16.61 -6.09
C SER A 129 -5.48 -15.50 -5.79
N ARG A 130 -5.02 -14.40 -5.17
CA ARG A 130 -5.84 -13.28 -4.71
C ARG A 130 -5.91 -12.11 -5.69
N TRP A 131 -5.17 -12.15 -6.80
CA TRP A 131 -5.16 -11.04 -7.75
C TRP A 131 -6.53 -10.84 -8.40
N GLU A 132 -7.02 -9.61 -8.32
CA GLU A 132 -8.18 -9.08 -9.06
C GLU A 132 -7.70 -8.30 -10.28
N HIS A 133 -6.71 -7.42 -10.08
CA HIS A 133 -6.02 -6.68 -11.13
C HIS A 133 -4.51 -6.68 -10.85
N LEU A 134 -3.72 -6.91 -11.89
CA LEU A 134 -2.27 -6.81 -11.83
C LEU A 134 -1.75 -6.14 -13.11
N THR A 135 -1.06 -5.02 -12.92
CA THR A 135 -0.31 -4.33 -13.97
C THR A 135 1.17 -4.46 -13.68
N ILE A 136 1.94 -5.01 -14.62
CA ILE A 136 3.40 -5.08 -14.54
C ILE A 136 3.99 -4.37 -15.75
N THR A 137 4.91 -3.44 -15.51
CA THR A 137 5.75 -2.83 -16.56
C THR A 137 7.20 -3.21 -16.29
N PRO A 138 7.67 -4.33 -16.87
CA PRO A 138 8.99 -4.85 -16.55
C PRO A 138 10.09 -4.08 -17.26
N SER A 139 11.21 -3.86 -16.57
CA SER A 139 12.45 -3.41 -17.21
C SER A 139 13.05 -4.54 -18.07
N HIS A 140 13.86 -4.19 -19.07
CA HIS A 140 14.49 -5.20 -19.95
C HIS A 140 15.30 -6.25 -19.18
N SER A 141 15.88 -5.86 -18.05
CA SER A 141 16.70 -6.71 -17.19
C SER A 141 15.90 -7.79 -16.44
N ILE A 142 14.61 -7.57 -16.16
CA ILE A 142 13.77 -8.51 -15.40
C ILE A 142 12.88 -9.39 -16.30
N LEU A 143 12.77 -9.07 -17.60
CA LEU A 143 11.98 -9.84 -18.55
C LEU A 143 12.30 -11.34 -18.61
N PRO A 144 13.58 -11.78 -18.62
CA PRO A 144 13.89 -13.21 -18.62
C PRO A 144 13.33 -13.93 -17.38
N PHE A 145 13.47 -13.31 -16.20
CA PHE A 145 12.92 -13.84 -14.96
C PHE A 145 11.38 -13.95 -15.00
N LEU A 146 10.69 -12.95 -15.56
CA LEU A 146 9.23 -13.01 -15.66
C LEU A 146 8.75 -14.06 -16.67
N SER A 147 9.55 -14.32 -17.72
CA SER A 147 9.22 -15.33 -18.72
C SER A 147 9.27 -16.77 -18.18
N ASP A 148 10.00 -16.99 -17.08
CA ASP A 148 10.06 -18.28 -16.37
C ASP A 148 8.85 -18.53 -15.47
N ILE A 149 8.03 -17.51 -15.22
CA ILE A 149 6.80 -17.64 -14.42
C ILE A 149 5.75 -18.39 -15.24
N ARG A 150 5.11 -19.39 -14.62
CA ARG A 150 4.14 -20.26 -15.29
C ARG A 150 3.02 -19.44 -15.94
N ARG A 151 2.72 -19.73 -17.22
CA ARG A 151 1.69 -19.05 -18.04
C ARG A 151 0.34 -18.86 -17.33
N HIS A 152 -0.15 -19.85 -16.57
CA HIS A 152 -1.43 -19.74 -15.85
C HIS A 152 -1.46 -18.66 -14.75
N GLN A 153 -0.31 -18.23 -14.22
CA GLN A 153 -0.21 -17.12 -13.27
C GLN A 153 -0.18 -15.78 -14.02
N LEU A 154 0.36 -15.77 -15.24
CA LEU A 154 0.40 -14.62 -16.13
C LEU A 154 -0.93 -14.39 -16.86
N ASP A 155 -1.79 -15.40 -17.00
CA ASP A 155 -3.12 -15.27 -17.64
C ASP A 155 -4.08 -14.32 -16.87
N LYS A 156 -3.76 -13.99 -15.62
CA LYS A 156 -4.47 -12.97 -14.81
C LYS A 156 -3.96 -11.54 -15.05
N LEU A 157 -2.94 -11.36 -15.88
CA LEU A 157 -2.46 -10.04 -16.31
C LEU A 157 -3.45 -9.49 -17.32
N SER A 158 -4.33 -8.59 -16.89
CA SER A 158 -4.96 -7.69 -17.86
C SER A 158 -3.86 -6.82 -18.48
N PRO A 159 -3.76 -6.73 -19.82
CA PRO A 159 -2.90 -5.74 -20.42
C PRO A 159 -3.35 -4.37 -19.93
N GLY A 160 -2.45 -3.66 -19.24
CA GLY A 160 -2.74 -2.36 -18.64
C GLY A 160 -3.38 -1.44 -19.67
N SER A 161 -4.58 -0.96 -19.37
CA SER A 161 -5.24 0.06 -20.19
C SER A 161 -4.30 1.26 -20.33
N PRO A 162 -4.13 1.83 -21.53
CA PRO A 162 -3.18 2.91 -21.74
C PRO A 162 -3.54 4.08 -20.83
N LEU A 163 -2.55 4.56 -20.06
CA LEU A 163 -2.66 5.79 -19.28
C LEU A 163 -3.22 6.90 -20.17
N PRO A 164 -4.19 7.70 -19.70
CA PRO A 164 -4.63 8.85 -20.47
C PRO A 164 -3.44 9.76 -20.68
N ARG A 165 -3.04 9.91 -21.96
CA ARG A 165 -2.03 10.87 -22.38
C ARG A 165 -2.45 12.23 -21.85
N PHE A 166 -1.61 12.84 -21.03
CA PHE A 166 -1.70 14.26 -20.74
C PHE A 166 -1.63 14.98 -22.08
N VAL A 167 -2.79 15.46 -22.54
CA VAL A 167 -2.84 16.47 -23.60
C VAL A 167 -2.35 17.76 -22.97
N ASP A 168 -1.24 18.25 -23.49
CA ASP A 168 -0.63 19.52 -23.16
C ASP A 168 -1.68 20.62 -23.11
N ALA A 169 -1.77 21.28 -21.95
CA ALA A 169 -2.47 22.55 -21.83
C ALA A 169 -1.63 23.62 -22.54
N ALA A 170 -2.17 24.12 -23.65
CA ALA A 170 -1.72 25.37 -24.28
C ALA A 170 -2.20 26.59 -23.47
#